data_AF-A0A2D6YDE7-F1
#
_entry.id   AF-A0A2D6YDE7-F1
#
_cell.length_a   1.000
_cell.length_b   1.000
_cell.length_c   1.000
_cell.angle_alpha   90.00
_cell.angle_beta   90.00
_cell.angle_gamma   90.00
#
_symmetry.space_group_name_H-M   'P 1'
#
loop_
_entity.id
_entity.type
_entity.pdbx_description
1 polymer ?
#
loop_
_entity_poly.entity_id
_entity_poly.type
_entity_poly.pdbx_seq_one_letter_code
_entity_poly.pdbx_strand_id
1 'polypeptide(L)'
;MEKFTEQCISVAKEIGWKFRLKGQQISPEDVFSPHGVLPGIAKRANQVAMLCIGSGIGAEITQLKESTLGKKVSFPNDEISPEGMLFIMDQIYELGRSGDGVTISLDDLLYE
;
A
#
# COMPACT_ATOMS: atom_id res chain seq x y z
N MET A 1 5.36 8.64 -9.32
CA MET A 1 5.08 7.74 -8.19
C MET A 1 6.02 7.99 -7.04
N GLU A 2 7.29 8.29 -7.32
CA GLU A 2 8.34 8.60 -6.34
C GLU A 2 7.89 9.55 -5.22
N LYS A 3 7.36 10.74 -5.56
CA LYS A 3 6.87 11.72 -4.56
C LYS A 3 5.80 11.14 -3.63
N PHE A 4 4.85 10.36 -4.15
CA PHE A 4 3.81 9.75 -3.33
C PHE A 4 4.40 8.70 -2.38
N THR A 5 5.29 7.84 -2.89
CA THR A 5 5.93 6.82 -2.07
C THR A 5 6.77 7.45 -0.95
N GLU A 6 7.48 8.53 -1.24
CA GLU A 6 8.22 9.31 -0.24
C GLU A 6 7.31 9.90 0.84
N GLN A 7 6.13 10.39 0.46
CA GLN A 7 5.13 10.89 1.42
C GLN A 7 4.60 9.78 2.32
N CYS A 8 4.27 8.61 1.78
CA CYS A 8 3.86 7.44 2.58
C CYS A 8 4.97 6.99 3.54
N ILE A 9 6.22 6.93 3.08
CA ILE A 9 7.39 6.61 3.90
C ILE A 9 7.55 7.62 5.03
N SER A 10 7.42 8.91 4.72
CA SER A 10 7.55 9.99 5.71
C SER A 10 6.47 9.91 6.79
N VAL A 11 5.21 9.66 6.39
CA VAL A 11 4.09 9.47 7.32
C VAL A 11 4.31 8.24 8.21
N ALA A 12 4.72 7.12 7.63
CA ALA A 12 4.98 5.90 8.40
C ALA A 12 6.11 6.09 9.43
N LYS A 13 7.17 6.83 9.06
CA LYS A 13 8.28 7.17 9.96
C LYS A 13 7.85 8.11 11.08
N GLU A 14 7.08 9.15 10.76
CA GLU A 14 6.59 10.13 11.74
C GLU A 14 5.67 9.48 12.78
N ILE A 15 4.78 8.58 12.35
CA ILE A 15 3.89 7.83 13.26
C ILE A 15 4.66 6.77 14.06
N GLY A 16 5.82 6.31 13.56
CA GLY A 16 6.62 5.26 14.19
C GLY A 16 6.16 3.85 13.86
N TRP A 17 5.50 3.65 12.72
CA TRP A 17 5.05 2.34 12.28
C TRP A 17 6.21 1.40 11.94
N LYS A 18 6.08 0.15 12.37
CA LYS A 18 7.00 -0.95 12.08
C LYS A 18 6.24 -2.01 11.29
N PHE A 19 6.74 -2.38 10.14
CA PHE A 19 6.07 -3.34 9.27
C PHE A 19 6.69 -4.73 9.42
N ARG A 20 5.83 -5.75 9.36
CA ARG A 20 6.25 -7.15 9.29
C ARG A 20 5.57 -7.88 8.14
N LEU A 21 6.34 -8.71 7.46
CA LEU A 21 5.88 -9.62 6.43
C LEU A 21 6.53 -10.99 6.65
N LYS A 22 5.72 -12.05 6.70
CA LYS A 22 6.10 -13.42 7.04
C LYS A 22 6.91 -13.50 8.35
N GLY A 23 6.48 -12.71 9.34
CA GLY A 23 7.14 -12.60 10.64
C GLY A 23 8.47 -11.82 10.65
N GLN A 24 8.99 -11.39 9.50
CA GLN A 24 10.23 -10.59 9.40
C GLN A 24 9.91 -9.10 9.30
N GLN A 25 10.79 -8.26 9.86
CA GLN A 25 10.66 -6.81 9.71
C GLN A 25 11.02 -6.38 8.29
N ILE A 26 10.23 -5.47 7.73
CA ILE A 26 10.43 -4.92 6.39
C ILE A 26 10.46 -3.38 6.45
N SER A 27 11.25 -2.76 5.58
CA SER A 27 11.42 -1.31 5.55
C SER A 27 10.17 -0.61 4.95
N PRO A 28 9.82 0.62 5.38
CA PRO A 28 8.78 1.40 4.71
C PRO A 28 9.01 1.55 3.20
N GLU A 29 10.28 1.67 2.79
CA GLU A 29 10.70 1.75 1.39
C GLU A 29 10.26 0.50 0.61
N ASP A 30 10.49 -0.70 1.16
CA ASP A 30 10.07 -1.96 0.53
C ASP A 30 8.55 -2.16 0.60
N VAL A 31 7.88 -1.62 1.62
CA VAL A 31 6.41 -1.67 1.73
C VAL A 31 5.76 -0.83 0.63
N PHE A 32 6.18 0.42 0.49
CA PHE A 32 5.59 1.38 -0.44
C PHE A 32 6.20 1.33 -1.84
N SER A 33 7.19 0.47 -2.07
CA SER A 33 7.69 0.20 -3.42
C SER A 33 6.56 -0.26 -4.35
N PRO A 34 6.50 0.20 -5.62
CA PRO A 34 5.53 -0.26 -6.61
C PRO A 34 5.60 -1.77 -6.91
N HIS A 35 6.74 -2.42 -6.62
CA HIS A 35 6.96 -3.87 -6.72
C HIS A 35 7.17 -4.51 -5.33
N GLY A 36 6.81 -3.77 -4.29
CA GLY A 36 6.83 -4.20 -2.90
C GLY A 36 5.46 -4.73 -2.48
N VAL A 37 4.96 -4.21 -1.37
CA VAL A 37 3.65 -4.56 -0.80
C VAL A 37 2.53 -3.66 -1.32
N LEU A 38 2.86 -2.49 -1.88
CA LEU A 38 1.92 -1.51 -2.41
C LEU A 38 0.84 -2.07 -3.36
N PRO A 39 1.09 -3.08 -4.23
CA PRO A 39 0.04 -3.66 -5.06
C PRO A 39 -1.14 -4.23 -4.26
N GLY A 40 -0.88 -4.87 -3.11
CA GLY A 40 -1.94 -5.39 -2.23
C GLY A 40 -2.72 -4.25 -1.59
N ILE A 41 -2.02 -3.23 -1.09
CA ILE A 41 -2.65 -2.04 -0.48
C ILE A 41 -3.52 -1.30 -1.50
N ALA A 42 -2.99 -1.10 -2.71
CA ALA A 42 -3.70 -0.44 -3.81
C ALA A 42 -4.94 -1.24 -4.24
N LYS A 43 -4.89 -2.58 -4.20
CA LYS A 43 -6.05 -3.42 -4.50
C LYS A 43 -7.18 -3.20 -3.48
N ARG A 44 -6.89 -3.19 -2.19
CA ARG A 44 -7.89 -2.88 -1.14
C ARG A 44 -8.44 -1.48 -1.28
N ALA A 45 -7.55 -0.49 -1.45
CA ALA A 45 -7.94 0.90 -1.65
C ALA A 45 -8.87 1.06 -2.86
N ASN A 46 -8.61 0.32 -3.95
CA ASN A 46 -9.48 0.31 -5.12
C ASN A 46 -10.87 -0.28 -4.84
N GLN A 47 -10.97 -1.32 -4.02
CA GLN A 47 -12.25 -1.92 -3.61
C GLN A 47 -13.06 -0.95 -2.74
N VAL A 48 -12.41 -0.31 -1.77
CA VAL A 48 -13.05 0.69 -0.90
C VAL A 48 -13.48 1.92 -1.72
N ALA A 49 -12.64 2.42 -2.62
CA ALA A 49 -12.99 3.51 -3.52
C ALA A 49 -14.22 3.16 -4.39
N MET A 50 -14.26 1.96 -4.96
CA MET A 50 -15.41 1.51 -5.75
C MET A 50 -16.71 1.52 -4.92
N LEU A 51 -16.63 1.12 -3.64
CA LEU A 51 -17.77 1.16 -2.72
C LEU A 51 -18.19 2.59 -2.34
N CYS A 52 -17.23 3.46 -2.06
CA CYS A 52 -17.47 4.81 -1.53
C CYS A 52 -17.89 5.82 -2.61
N ILE A 53 -17.27 5.76 -3.79
CA ILE A 53 -17.43 6.79 -4.83
C ILE A 53 -17.81 6.24 -6.21
N GLY A 54 -18.02 4.92 -6.33
CA GLY A 54 -18.45 4.29 -7.58
C GLY A 54 -17.35 4.19 -8.66
N SER A 55 -16.10 4.48 -8.31
CA SER A 55 -14.94 4.39 -9.20
C SER A 55 -13.69 3.95 -8.46
N GLY A 56 -12.74 3.35 -9.18
CA GLY A 56 -11.45 2.95 -8.64
C GLY A 56 -10.46 4.12 -8.45
N ILE A 57 -9.30 3.82 -7.86
CA ILE A 57 -8.21 4.79 -7.64
C ILE A 57 -7.27 4.94 -8.86
N GLY A 58 -7.60 4.31 -9.99
CA GLY A 58 -6.78 4.32 -11.21
C GLY A 58 -5.53 3.42 -11.14
N ALA A 59 -5.43 2.53 -10.15
CA ALA A 59 -4.32 1.58 -10.05
C ALA A 59 -4.42 0.46 -11.09
N GLU A 60 -3.36 0.24 -11.83
CA GLU A 60 -3.17 -0.93 -12.69
C GLU A 60 -2.22 -1.92 -12.00
N ILE A 61 -2.68 -3.16 -11.79
CA ILE A 61 -1.89 -4.20 -11.14
C ILE A 61 -1.56 -5.29 -12.16
N THR A 62 -0.26 -5.47 -12.42
CA THR A 62 0.25 -6.45 -13.39
C THR A 62 1.13 -7.48 -12.69
N GLN A 63 1.30 -8.65 -13.31
CA GLN A 63 2.10 -9.73 -12.74
C GLN A 63 3.59 -9.47 -12.92
N LEU A 64 4.37 -9.60 -11.86
CA LEU A 64 5.83 -9.44 -11.86
C LEU A 64 6.43 -10.46 -10.88
N LYS A 65 6.87 -11.61 -11.38
CA LYS A 65 7.26 -12.77 -10.53
C LYS A 65 8.37 -12.47 -9.51
N GLU A 66 9.28 -11.54 -9.82
CA GLU A 66 10.43 -11.21 -8.98
C GLU A 66 10.11 -10.18 -7.87
N SER A 67 8.90 -9.63 -7.88
CA SER A 67 8.43 -8.67 -6.87
C SER A 67 7.99 -9.35 -5.57
N THR A 68 7.85 -8.57 -4.49
CA THR A 68 7.51 -9.07 -3.15
C THR A 68 6.18 -9.84 -3.12
N LEU A 69 5.16 -9.38 -3.86
CA LEU A 69 3.85 -10.02 -3.96
C LEU A 69 3.62 -10.76 -5.29
N GLY A 70 4.65 -10.91 -6.13
CA GLY A 70 4.49 -11.43 -7.49
C GLY A 70 3.70 -10.50 -8.43
N LYS A 71 3.52 -9.23 -8.03
CA LYS A 71 2.76 -8.17 -8.73
C LYS A 71 3.48 -6.82 -8.67
N LYS A 72 3.18 -5.96 -9.62
CA LYS A 72 3.56 -4.54 -9.64
C LYS A 72 2.30 -3.69 -9.76
N VAL A 73 2.31 -2.52 -9.13
CA VAL A 73 1.30 -1.48 -9.34
C VAL A 73 1.87 -0.32 -10.14
N SER A 74 1.05 0.25 -11.01
CA SER A 74 1.31 1.50 -11.74
C SER A 74 0.06 2.36 -11.78
N PHE A 75 0.26 3.65 -12.00
CA PHE A 75 -0.82 4.62 -12.17
C PHE A 75 -0.62 5.39 -13.49
N PRO A 76 -1.69 5.91 -14.12
CA PRO A 76 -1.60 6.73 -15.31
C PRO A 76 -0.63 7.90 -15.10
N ASN A 77 0.27 8.12 -16.06
CA ASN A 77 1.32 9.14 -16.01
C ASN A 77 2.23 9.07 -14.76
N ASP A 78 2.26 7.92 -14.08
CA ASP A 78 2.96 7.75 -12.81
C ASP A 78 2.46 8.71 -11.72
N GLU A 79 1.18 9.13 -11.79
CA GLU A 79 0.56 10.05 -10.83
C GLU A 79 -0.65 9.43 -10.15
N ILE A 80 -0.76 9.62 -8.84
CA ILE A 80 -1.93 9.21 -8.05
C ILE A 80 -2.76 10.46 -7.79
N SER A 81 -4.08 10.36 -7.96
CA SER A 81 -4.98 11.47 -7.64
C SER A 81 -5.04 11.70 -6.12
N PRO A 82 -5.36 12.92 -5.65
CA PRO A 82 -5.51 13.18 -4.22
C PRO A 82 -6.49 12.22 -3.52
N GLU A 83 -7.58 11.84 -4.18
CA GLU A 83 -8.55 10.87 -3.65
C GLU A 83 -7.93 9.48 -3.52
N GLY A 84 -7.18 9.04 -4.53
CA GLY A 84 -6.47 7.76 -4.50
C GLY A 84 -5.45 7.68 -3.36
N MET A 85 -4.76 8.79 -3.06
CA MET A 85 -3.85 8.87 -1.92
C MET A 85 -4.59 8.70 -0.59
N LEU A 86 -5.77 9.32 -0.43
CA LEU A 86 -6.58 9.18 0.78
C LEU A 86 -7.04 7.74 1.00
N PHE A 87 -7.51 7.06 -0.04
CA PHE A 87 -7.88 5.65 0.07
C PHE A 87 -6.68 4.77 0.42
N ILE A 88 -5.51 4.97 -0.21
CA ILE A 88 -4.32 4.19 0.14
C ILE A 88 -3.91 4.43 1.60
N MET A 89 -3.89 5.69 2.05
CA MET A 89 -3.56 6.03 3.43
C MET A 89 -4.52 5.40 4.43
N ASP A 90 -5.83 5.45 4.15
CA ASP A 90 -6.85 4.81 4.97
C ASP A 90 -6.57 3.31 5.16
N GLN A 91 -6.19 2.59 4.09
CA GLN A 91 -5.85 1.17 4.19
C GLN A 91 -4.61 0.91 5.05
N ILE A 92 -3.62 1.79 5.04
CA ILE A 92 -2.43 1.66 5.90
C ILE A 92 -2.81 1.86 7.37
N TYR A 93 -3.68 2.84 7.66
CA TYR A 93 -4.19 3.04 9.01
C TYR A 93 -5.04 1.87 9.50
N GLU A 94 -5.87 1.28 8.63
CA GLU A 94 -6.67 0.10 8.95
C GLU A 94 -5.77 -1.08 9.33
N LEU A 95 -4.73 -1.36 8.52
CA LEU A 95 -3.72 -2.38 8.81
C LEU A 95 -3.00 -2.12 10.14
N GLY A 96 -2.81 -0.86 10.53
CA GLY A 96 -2.25 -0.52 11.83
C GLY A 96 -3.18 -0.79 13.01
N ARG A 97 -4.50 -0.63 12.82
CA ARG A 97 -5.52 -0.84 13.87
C ARG A 97 -5.79 -2.30 14.19
N SER A 98 -5.51 -3.22 13.26
CA SER A 98 -5.68 -4.66 13.50
C SER A 98 -4.58 -5.25 14.41
N GLY A 99 -3.48 -4.51 14.62
CA GLY A 99 -2.36 -4.88 15.48
C GLY A 99 -2.34 -4.17 16.85
N ASP A 100 -1.15 -3.94 17.38
CA ASP A 100 -0.91 -3.18 18.62
C ASP A 100 -0.85 -1.65 18.38
N GLY A 101 -1.19 -1.19 17.16
CA GLY A 101 -1.13 0.21 16.73
C GLY A 101 0.23 0.68 16.23
N VAL A 102 1.31 -0.08 16.47
CA VAL A 102 2.68 0.30 16.13
C VAL A 102 3.32 -0.71 15.17
N THR A 103 3.07 -2.00 15.37
CA THR A 103 3.55 -3.10 14.55
C THR A 103 2.44 -3.55 13.62
N ILE A 104 2.64 -3.33 12.33
CA ILE A 104 1.69 -3.62 11.26
C ILE A 104 2.08 -4.94 10.61
N SER A 105 1.18 -5.94 10.68
CA SER A 105 1.33 -7.19 9.92
C SER A 105 0.77 -7.01 8.51
N LEU A 106 1.54 -7.40 7.50
CA LEU A 106 1.18 -7.27 6.09
C LEU A 106 0.84 -8.63 5.45
N ASP A 107 0.75 -9.69 6.24
CA ASP A 107 0.59 -11.07 5.75
C ASP A 107 -0.71 -11.29 5.00
N ASP A 108 -1.77 -10.58 5.37
CA ASP A 108 -3.07 -10.67 4.68
C ASP A 108 -2.97 -10.25 3.20
N LEU A 109 -2.02 -9.35 2.88
CA LEU A 109 -1.81 -8.86 1.52
C LEU A 109 -1.13 -9.87 0.60
N LEU A 110 -0.60 -10.98 1.13
CA LEU A 110 -0.03 -12.08 0.34
C LEU A 110 -1.09 -12.88 -0.42
N TYR A 111 -2.34 -12.85 0.06
CA TYR A 111 -3.44 -13.65 -0.47
C TYR A 111 -4.35 -12.84 -1.40
N GLU A 112 -4.09 -11.54 -1.55
CA GLU A 112 -4.82 -10.65 -2.44
C GLU A 112 -4.22 -10.59 -3.84
#